data_AF-Q8Q012-F1
#
_entry.id   AF-Q8Q012-F1
#
_cell.length_a   1.000
_cell.length_b   1.000
_cell.length_c   1.000
_cell.angle_alpha   90.00
_cell.angle_beta   90.00
_cell.angle_gamma   90.00
#
_symmetry.space_group_name_H-M   'P 1'
#
loop_
_entity.id
_entity.type
_entity.pdbx_description
1 polymer ?
#
loop_
_entity_poly.entity_id
_entity_poly.type
_entity_poly.pdbx_seq_one_letter_code
_entity_poly.pdbx_strand_id
1 'polypeptide(L)'
;MSSVFLFISNESGKAIFLISGDVLVKSFCSLSDTCPFQDSCRSCSLLNAAKNYLAGTAPDSRIKTLDGELSAGIGEYKIGKNVLLKVMGLGSCIGVILSDVSTGICGIAHVLLPGASDRGETKYAETAIEKMVEDMVKMGARRSRITAKFAGGAQVFKHMSLDILKIGDRNAISVEETLIKKNIPILAKDVGGEVGRNVIFNPADGSMIVKYTAKGEVLWL
;
A
#
# COMPACT_ATOMS: atom_id res chain seq x y z
N MET A 1 6.29 -1.11 -25.50
CA MET A 1 6.38 0.24 -24.92
C MET A 1 6.65 0.10 -23.43
N SER A 2 7.51 0.93 -22.85
CA SER A 2 7.77 0.91 -21.41
C SER A 2 6.58 1.49 -20.65
N SER A 3 6.05 0.75 -19.69
CA SER A 3 5.02 1.27 -18.79
C SER A 3 5.66 2.16 -17.73
N VAL A 4 5.06 3.32 -17.48
CA VAL A 4 5.55 4.32 -16.52
C VAL A 4 4.50 4.54 -15.45
N PHE A 5 4.93 4.51 -14.20
CA PHE A 5 4.12 4.94 -13.06
C PHE A 5 4.41 6.40 -12.75
N LEU A 6 3.37 7.24 -12.77
CA LEU A 6 3.44 8.64 -12.40
C LEU A 6 2.57 8.91 -11.18
N PHE A 7 3.17 9.48 -10.15
CA PHE A 7 2.42 10.10 -9.07
C PHE A 7 2.34 11.61 -9.32
N ILE A 8 1.14 12.16 -9.20
CA ILE A 8 0.89 13.61 -9.30
C ILE A 8 0.05 14.06 -8.12
N SER A 9 0.40 15.22 -7.55
CA SER A 9 -0.39 15.86 -6.50
C SER A 9 -0.52 17.35 -6.77
N ASN A 10 -1.73 17.89 -6.61
CA ASN A 10 -1.98 19.32 -6.59
C ASN A 10 -2.87 19.69 -5.39
N GLU A 11 -3.30 20.95 -5.31
CA GLU A 11 -4.19 21.43 -4.25
C GLU A 11 -5.55 20.72 -4.22
N SER A 12 -6.02 20.26 -5.38
CA SER A 12 -7.33 19.62 -5.52
C SER A 12 -7.29 18.14 -5.13
N GLY A 13 -6.15 17.45 -5.30
CA GLY A 13 -6.05 16.04 -5.01
C GLY A 13 -4.79 15.40 -5.59
N LYS A 14 -4.72 14.08 -5.49
CA LYS A 14 -3.56 13.30 -5.94
C LYS A 14 -3.98 12.05 -6.70
N ALA A 15 -3.13 11.65 -7.63
CA ALA A 15 -3.36 10.49 -8.46
C ALA A 15 -2.08 9.73 -8.76
N ILE A 16 -2.21 8.41 -8.94
CA ILE A 16 -1.19 7.52 -9.46
C ILE A 16 -1.71 6.99 -10.78
N PHE A 17 -0.94 7.20 -11.85
CA PHE A 17 -1.26 6.72 -13.18
C PHE A 17 -0.23 5.69 -13.63
N LEU A 18 -0.69 4.55 -14.12
CA LEU A 18 0.11 3.63 -14.90
C LEU A 18 -0.21 3.86 -16.37
N ILE A 19 0.76 4.35 -17.14
CA ILE A 19 0.60 4.68 -18.55
C ILE A 19 1.59 3.84 -19.35
N SER A 20 1.13 3.15 -20.39
CA SER A 20 1.95 2.36 -21.30
C SER A 20 1.83 2.91 -22.71
N GLY A 21 2.89 3.56 -23.20
CA GLY A 21 2.79 4.43 -24.37
C GLY A 21 1.83 5.58 -24.10
N ASP A 22 0.74 5.67 -24.88
CA ASP A 22 -0.33 6.67 -24.70
C ASP A 22 -1.57 6.10 -23.99
N VAL A 23 -1.53 4.83 -23.59
CA VAL A 23 -2.67 4.14 -22.98
C VAL A 23 -2.61 4.23 -21.47
N LEU A 24 -3.63 4.84 -20.85
CA LEU A 24 -3.83 4.78 -19.41
C LEU A 24 -4.28 3.36 -19.04
N VAL A 25 -3.41 2.60 -18.37
CA VAL A 25 -3.65 1.20 -17.98
C VAL A 25 -4.36 1.12 -16.64
N LYS A 26 -3.95 1.95 -15.67
CA LYS A 26 -4.54 2.01 -14.32
C LYS A 26 -4.47 3.43 -13.80
N SER A 27 -5.46 3.80 -12.99
CA SER A 27 -5.45 5.02 -12.21
C SER A 27 -5.92 4.74 -10.78
N PHE A 28 -5.27 5.38 -9.82
CA PHE A 28 -5.81 5.56 -8.48
C PHE A 28 -5.88 7.05 -8.23
N CYS A 29 -7.06 7.61 -8.00
CA CYS A 29 -7.24 9.04 -7.82
C CYS A 29 -7.96 9.30 -6.50
N SER A 30 -7.51 10.27 -5.72
CA SER A 30 -8.18 10.70 -4.48
C SER A 30 -9.51 11.40 -4.72
N LEU A 31 -9.82 11.70 -5.98
CA LEU A 31 -11.05 12.34 -6.41
C LEU A 31 -12.01 11.36 -7.10
N SER A 32 -11.74 10.05 -7.08
CA SER A 32 -12.57 9.04 -7.77
C SER A 32 -14.05 9.16 -7.45
N ASP A 33 -14.38 9.45 -6.19
CA ASP A 33 -15.76 9.43 -5.69
C ASP A 33 -16.55 10.68 -6.07
N THR A 34 -15.86 11.78 -6.37
CA THR A 34 -16.46 13.06 -6.81
C THR A 34 -16.21 13.35 -8.29
N CYS A 35 -15.32 12.61 -8.94
CA CYS A 35 -14.95 12.78 -10.34
C CYS A 35 -16.05 12.23 -11.25
N PRO A 36 -16.51 12.99 -12.26
CA PRO A 36 -17.51 12.53 -13.21
C PRO A 36 -17.03 11.33 -14.06
N PHE A 37 -15.71 11.10 -14.11
CA PHE A 37 -15.11 10.00 -14.85
C PHE A 37 -14.70 8.81 -13.96
N GLN A 38 -14.75 8.93 -12.63
CA GLN A 38 -14.33 7.90 -11.68
C GLN A 38 -13.00 7.24 -12.10
N ASP A 39 -12.95 5.91 -12.20
CA ASP A 39 -11.80 5.11 -12.63
C ASP A 39 -11.57 5.11 -14.16
N SER A 40 -12.52 5.62 -14.96
CA SER A 40 -12.37 5.68 -16.43
C SER A 40 -11.50 6.84 -16.91
N CYS A 41 -11.12 7.77 -16.02
CA CYS A 41 -10.15 8.85 -16.21
C CYS A 41 -10.00 9.34 -17.68
N ARG A 42 -10.89 10.23 -18.12
CA ARG A 42 -10.93 10.70 -19.52
C ARG A 42 -10.21 12.04 -19.74
N SER A 43 -10.56 13.04 -18.95
CA SER A 43 -10.00 14.39 -19.05
C SER A 43 -10.10 15.12 -17.71
N CYS A 44 -8.96 15.51 -17.13
CA CYS A 44 -8.90 16.39 -15.98
C CYS A 44 -7.51 17.03 -15.89
N SER A 45 -7.33 18.01 -15.00
CA SER A 45 -6.04 18.69 -14.83
C SER A 45 -4.90 17.73 -14.47
N LEU A 46 -5.16 16.74 -13.61
CA LEU A 46 -4.17 15.74 -13.20
C LEU A 46 -3.74 14.82 -14.37
N LEU A 47 -4.71 14.27 -15.10
CA LEU A 47 -4.44 13.36 -16.21
C LEU A 47 -3.77 14.10 -17.38
N ASN A 48 -4.22 15.32 -17.69
CA ASN A 48 -3.64 16.11 -18.76
C ASN A 48 -2.19 16.49 -18.44
N ALA A 49 -1.89 16.85 -17.18
CA ALA A 49 -0.53 17.10 -16.74
C ALA A 49 0.36 15.85 -16.89
N ALA A 50 -0.14 14.68 -16.49
CA ALA A 50 0.59 13.42 -16.65
C ALA A 50 0.90 13.09 -18.12
N LYS A 51 -0.09 13.26 -19.02
CA LYS A 51 0.10 13.07 -20.47
C LYS A 51 1.10 14.06 -21.07
N ASN A 52 1.00 15.34 -20.71
CA ASN A 52 1.92 16.38 -21.18
C ASN A 52 3.37 16.12 -20.73
N TYR A 53 3.54 15.66 -19.49
CA TYR A 53 4.83 15.26 -18.95
C TYR A 53 5.46 14.10 -19.74
N LEU A 54 4.67 13.05 -20.05
CA LEU A 54 5.15 11.92 -20.87
C LEU A 54 5.46 12.31 -22.32
N ALA A 55 4.71 13.26 -22.88
CA ALA A 55 4.99 13.82 -24.20
C ALA A 55 6.27 14.69 -24.23
N GLY A 56 6.94 14.91 -23.09
CA GLY A 56 8.14 15.74 -22.99
C GLY A 56 7.90 17.22 -23.21
N THR A 57 6.63 17.65 -23.16
CA THR A 57 6.25 19.03 -23.49
C THR A 57 6.53 20.03 -22.38
N ALA A 58 6.55 19.58 -21.12
CA ALA A 58 6.95 20.41 -19.97
C ALA A 58 7.40 19.56 -18.78
N PRO A 59 8.46 19.94 -18.05
CA PRO A 59 8.69 19.43 -16.71
C PRO A 59 7.56 19.92 -15.79
N ASP A 60 7.09 19.04 -14.89
CA ASP A 60 6.08 19.39 -13.90
C ASP A 60 6.57 18.95 -12.52
N SER A 61 6.85 19.93 -11.65
CA SER A 61 7.37 19.69 -10.30
C SER A 61 6.40 18.92 -9.41
N ARG A 62 5.12 18.84 -9.79
CA ARG A 62 4.08 18.08 -9.11
C ARG A 62 4.16 16.58 -9.41
N ILE A 63 4.90 16.20 -10.45
CA ILE A 63 4.97 14.83 -10.94
C ILE A 63 6.24 14.15 -10.43
N LYS A 64 6.07 12.94 -9.92
CA LYS A 64 7.16 12.03 -9.55
C LYS A 64 6.99 10.72 -10.31
N THR A 65 8.05 10.28 -10.95
CA THR A 65 8.11 8.95 -11.59
C THR A 65 8.43 7.89 -10.54
N LEU A 66 7.74 6.75 -10.61
CA LEU A 66 8.04 5.56 -9.82
C LEU A 66 8.69 4.51 -10.72
N ASP A 67 9.65 3.77 -10.15
CA ASP A 67 10.53 2.86 -10.89
C ASP A 67 9.84 1.53 -11.25
N GLY A 68 8.60 1.32 -10.79
CA GLY A 68 7.82 0.12 -11.05
C GLY A 68 6.83 -0.19 -9.92
N GLU A 69 6.40 -1.44 -9.87
CA GLU A 69 5.57 -1.95 -8.77
C GLU A 69 6.05 -3.32 -8.28
N LEU A 70 5.87 -3.58 -6.98
CA LEU A 70 6.09 -4.87 -6.36
C LEU A 70 4.81 -5.30 -5.65
N SER A 71 4.49 -6.59 -5.73
CA SER A 71 3.36 -7.19 -5.02
C SER A 71 3.87 -8.25 -4.06
N ALA A 72 3.39 -8.23 -2.82
CA ALA A 72 3.62 -9.32 -1.87
C ALA A 72 2.49 -10.35 -1.97
N GLY A 73 2.85 -11.60 -2.24
CA GLY A 73 1.95 -12.76 -2.13
C GLY A 73 1.67 -13.11 -0.67
N ILE A 74 0.73 -14.03 -0.44
CA ILE A 74 0.35 -14.47 0.91
C ILE A 74 1.59 -14.99 1.65
N GLY A 75 1.86 -14.43 2.83
CA GLY A 75 2.97 -14.84 3.68
C GLY A 75 4.34 -14.33 3.24
N GLU A 76 4.40 -13.52 2.18
CA GLU A 76 5.62 -12.89 1.70
C GLU A 76 5.74 -11.45 2.21
N TYR A 77 6.97 -10.93 2.17
CA TYR A 77 7.21 -9.50 2.13
C TYR A 77 8.05 -9.13 0.90
N LYS A 78 7.94 -7.87 0.47
CA LYS A 78 8.79 -7.25 -0.53
C LYS A 78 9.32 -5.93 0.00
N ILE A 79 10.56 -5.61 -0.32
CA ILE A 79 11.15 -4.30 -0.09
C ILE A 79 11.53 -3.68 -1.42
N GLY A 80 11.45 -2.35 -1.51
CA GLY A 80 11.85 -1.63 -2.71
C GLY A 80 12.10 -0.15 -2.43
N LYS A 81 12.70 0.52 -3.41
CA LYS A 81 12.96 1.95 -3.37
C LYS A 81 12.23 2.61 -4.53
N ASN A 82 11.47 3.67 -4.27
CA ASN A 82 10.70 4.41 -5.28
C ASN A 82 9.78 3.54 -6.15
N VAL A 83 9.34 2.38 -5.66
CA VAL A 83 8.40 1.47 -6.33
C VAL A 83 7.06 1.43 -5.60
N LEU A 84 5.99 1.34 -6.37
CA LEU A 84 4.64 1.15 -5.83
C LEU A 84 4.55 -0.23 -5.15
N LEU A 85 4.08 -0.30 -3.92
CA LEU A 85 3.93 -1.58 -3.21
C LEU A 85 2.46 -2.00 -3.14
N LYS A 86 2.17 -3.29 -3.29
CA LYS A 86 0.79 -3.79 -3.30
C LYS A 86 0.60 -5.12 -2.59
N VAL A 87 -0.56 -5.25 -1.95
CA VAL A 87 -1.12 -6.53 -1.51
C VAL A 87 -2.58 -6.58 -1.93
N MET A 88 -2.98 -7.69 -2.54
CA MET A 88 -4.33 -7.88 -3.07
C MET A 88 -5.09 -8.94 -2.27
N GLY A 89 -6.40 -8.78 -2.16
CA GLY A 89 -7.29 -9.79 -1.60
C GLY A 89 -7.17 -9.98 -0.09
N LEU A 90 -6.96 -8.91 0.68
CA LEU A 90 -6.95 -8.98 2.14
C LEU A 90 -8.37 -9.27 2.63
N GLY A 91 -8.60 -10.52 3.05
CA GLY A 91 -9.68 -10.92 3.93
C GLY A 91 -9.22 -10.77 5.38
N SER A 92 -9.01 -11.89 6.06
CA SER A 92 -8.48 -11.93 7.42
C SER A 92 -6.98 -11.64 7.54
N CYS A 93 -6.25 -11.64 6.43
CA CYS A 93 -4.85 -11.23 6.39
C CYS A 93 -4.69 -9.72 6.63
N ILE A 94 -3.47 -9.30 7.00
CA ILE A 94 -3.11 -7.89 7.14
C ILE A 94 -2.01 -7.54 6.14
N GLY A 95 -2.22 -6.48 5.36
CA GLY A 95 -1.17 -5.83 4.60
C GLY A 95 -0.46 -4.82 5.50
N VAL A 96 0.81 -5.06 5.81
CA VAL A 96 1.63 -4.16 6.64
C VAL A 96 2.61 -3.42 5.77
N ILE A 97 2.61 -2.09 5.85
CA ILE A 97 3.59 -1.20 5.22
C ILE A 97 4.54 -0.69 6.27
N LEU A 98 5.83 -0.72 5.94
CA LEU A 98 6.87 0.05 6.61
C LEU A 98 7.51 1.00 5.61
N SER A 99 7.75 2.26 5.98
CA SER A 99 8.32 3.23 5.05
C SER A 99 9.22 4.24 5.72
N ASP A 100 10.35 4.52 5.08
CA ASP A 100 11.14 5.74 5.24
C ASP A 100 10.97 6.58 3.98
N VAL A 101 9.96 7.47 4.00
CA VAL A 101 9.61 8.32 2.84
C VAL A 101 10.79 9.21 2.42
N SER A 102 11.69 9.57 3.35
CA SER A 102 12.84 10.44 3.04
C SER A 102 13.90 9.79 2.16
N THR A 103 13.98 8.45 2.18
CA THR A 103 14.89 7.66 1.34
C THR A 103 14.17 7.00 0.17
N GLY A 104 12.83 7.05 0.14
CA GLY A 104 11.99 6.34 -0.81
C GLY A 104 11.94 4.83 -0.57
N ILE A 105 12.55 4.34 0.51
CA ILE A 105 12.64 2.93 0.86
C ILE A 105 11.39 2.52 1.63
N CYS A 106 10.74 1.46 1.17
CA CYS A 106 9.56 0.92 1.79
C CYS A 106 9.54 -0.61 1.71
N GLY A 107 8.78 -1.21 2.62
CA GLY A 107 8.50 -2.64 2.69
C GLY A 107 7.01 -2.89 2.81
N ILE A 108 6.54 -3.98 2.23
CA ILE A 108 5.16 -4.47 2.36
C ILE A 108 5.18 -5.95 2.72
N ALA A 109 4.39 -6.35 3.71
CA ALA A 109 4.18 -7.74 4.08
C ALA A 109 2.70 -8.13 3.98
N HIS A 110 2.45 -9.34 3.51
CA HIS A 110 1.13 -9.97 3.56
C HIS A 110 1.10 -10.95 4.74
N VAL A 111 0.75 -10.43 5.91
CA VAL A 111 0.69 -11.19 7.16
C VAL A 111 -0.54 -12.09 7.16
N LEU A 112 -0.32 -13.40 7.34
CA LEU A 112 -1.37 -14.42 7.38
C LEU A 112 -1.71 -14.82 8.82
N LEU A 113 -0.70 -14.87 9.70
CA LEU A 113 -0.79 -15.41 11.05
C LEU A 113 -0.22 -14.43 12.09
N PRO A 114 -0.72 -14.47 13.34
CA PRO A 114 -0.20 -13.67 14.45
C PRO A 114 1.04 -14.33 15.06
N GLY A 115 1.85 -13.53 15.76
CA GLY A 115 3.03 -13.98 16.50
C GLY A 115 4.27 -14.09 15.63
N ALA A 116 5.19 -14.97 16.03
CA ALA A 116 6.48 -15.21 15.39
C ALA A 116 6.63 -16.68 14.92
N SER A 117 7.51 -16.91 13.96
CA SER A 117 7.94 -18.24 13.52
C SER A 117 9.34 -18.57 14.06
N ASP A 118 9.48 -19.74 14.68
CA ASP A 118 10.79 -20.30 15.07
C ASP A 118 11.67 -20.62 13.85
N ARG A 119 11.05 -20.83 12.67
CA ARG A 119 11.73 -21.13 11.40
C ARG A 119 11.96 -19.88 10.55
N GLY A 120 11.62 -18.71 11.05
CA GLY A 120 11.75 -17.44 10.33
C GLY A 120 10.77 -17.28 9.16
N GLU A 121 9.63 -17.98 9.17
CA GLU A 121 8.59 -17.79 8.15
C GLU A 121 7.93 -16.41 8.26
N THR A 122 7.84 -15.70 7.14
CA THR A 122 7.34 -14.32 7.08
C THR A 122 5.82 -14.22 6.96
N LYS A 123 5.12 -15.35 7.06
CA LYS A 123 3.66 -15.37 7.18
C LYS A 123 3.17 -14.92 8.55
N TYR A 124 4.08 -14.81 9.52
CA TYR A 124 3.83 -14.40 10.90
C TYR A 124 4.16 -12.91 11.12
N ALA A 125 3.28 -12.18 11.80
CA ALA A 125 3.37 -10.72 11.98
C ALA A 125 4.72 -10.24 12.53
N GLU A 126 5.18 -10.81 13.65
CA GLU A 126 6.41 -10.40 14.31
C GLU A 126 7.63 -10.64 13.41
N THR A 127 7.71 -11.85 12.84
CA THR A 127 8.82 -12.25 11.97
C THR A 127 8.87 -11.42 10.69
N ALA A 128 7.72 -11.12 10.08
CA ALA A 128 7.65 -10.29 8.88
C ALA A 128 8.13 -8.87 9.15
N ILE A 129 7.64 -8.25 10.24
CA ILE A 129 8.02 -6.87 10.60
C ILE A 129 9.50 -6.78 10.96
N GLU A 130 10.03 -7.72 11.75
CA GLU A 130 11.47 -7.75 12.07
C GLU A 130 12.32 -7.79 10.80
N LYS A 131 12.08 -8.79 9.94
CA LYS A 131 12.85 -8.98 8.70
C LYS A 131 12.74 -7.80 7.74
N MET A 132 11.54 -7.23 7.59
CA MET A 132 11.35 -6.03 6.78
C MET A 132 12.18 -4.86 7.32
N VAL A 133 12.17 -4.60 8.62
CA VAL A 133 12.95 -3.50 9.20
C VAL A 133 14.44 -3.73 8.97
N GLU A 134 14.94 -4.94 9.21
CA GLU A 134 16.35 -5.28 8.98
C GLU A 134 16.75 -5.05 7.52
N ASP A 135 15.98 -5.55 6.57
CA ASP A 135 16.33 -5.45 5.15
C ASP A 135 16.15 -4.03 4.61
N MET A 136 15.16 -3.28 5.10
CA MET A 136 15.02 -1.85 4.80
C MET A 136 16.25 -1.06 5.28
N VAL A 137 16.73 -1.33 6.50
CA VAL A 137 17.93 -0.67 7.04
C VAL A 137 19.18 -1.05 6.24
N LYS A 138 19.33 -2.32 5.86
CA LYS A 138 20.41 -2.76 4.97
C LYS A 138 20.38 -2.04 3.61
N MET A 139 19.18 -1.73 3.10
CA MET A 139 19.00 -0.95 1.87
C MET A 139 19.23 0.56 2.05
N GLY A 140 19.43 1.03 3.28
CA GLY A 140 19.75 2.42 3.61
C GLY A 140 18.61 3.22 4.25
N ALA A 141 17.50 2.58 4.63
CA ALA A 141 16.44 3.25 5.39
C ALA A 141 16.96 3.62 6.78
N ARG A 142 16.56 4.80 7.27
CA ARG A 142 16.90 5.23 8.62
C ARG A 142 15.90 4.62 9.59
N ARG A 143 16.34 3.69 10.45
CA ARG A 143 15.47 3.02 11.45
C ARG A 143 14.58 3.99 12.23
N SER A 144 15.13 5.13 12.66
CA SER A 144 14.41 6.17 13.41
C SER A 144 13.35 6.93 12.59
N ARG A 145 13.32 6.76 11.27
CA ARG A 145 12.33 7.38 10.37
C ARG A 145 11.34 6.37 9.78
N ILE A 146 11.50 5.08 10.10
CA ILE A 146 10.55 4.07 9.64
C ILE A 146 9.23 4.30 10.37
N THR A 147 8.17 4.45 9.59
CA THR A 147 6.79 4.54 10.07
C THR A 147 5.96 3.42 9.46
N ALA A 148 4.81 3.13 10.06
CA ALA A 148 3.95 2.04 9.65
C ALA A 148 2.54 2.51 9.26
N LYS A 149 1.98 1.82 8.27
CA LYS A 149 0.55 1.82 7.97
C LYS A 149 0.11 0.38 7.73
N PHE A 150 -1.13 0.01 8.07
CA PHE A 150 -1.59 -1.34 7.79
C PHE A 150 -3.10 -1.43 7.61
N ALA A 151 -3.57 -2.40 6.85
CA ALA A 151 -4.99 -2.62 6.65
C ALA A 151 -5.34 -4.10 6.43
N GLY A 152 -6.61 -4.46 6.58
CA GLY A 152 -7.13 -5.83 6.39
C GLY A 152 -7.82 -6.38 7.63
N GLY A 153 -7.67 -7.67 7.91
CA GLY A 153 -8.23 -8.29 9.12
C GLY A 153 -9.75 -8.45 9.08
N ALA A 154 -10.35 -8.42 7.89
CA ALA A 154 -11.79 -8.57 7.70
C ALA A 154 -12.26 -9.99 8.05
N GLN A 155 -13.44 -10.09 8.66
CA GLN A 155 -14.15 -11.35 8.86
C GLN A 155 -15.17 -11.55 7.74
N VAL A 156 -14.73 -12.13 6.62
CA VAL A 156 -15.56 -12.28 5.40
C VAL A 156 -16.65 -13.36 5.57
N PHE A 157 -16.45 -14.34 6.46
CA PHE A 157 -17.40 -15.43 6.70
C PHE A 157 -18.06 -15.32 8.08
N LYS A 158 -19.29 -14.79 8.14
CA LYS A 158 -20.03 -14.60 9.42
C LYS A 158 -20.41 -15.90 10.14
N HIS A 159 -20.59 -17.00 9.41
CA HIS A 159 -21.28 -18.19 9.94
C HIS A 159 -20.40 -19.19 10.69
N MET A 160 -19.10 -18.95 10.84
CA MET A 160 -18.15 -19.96 11.33
C MET A 160 -17.86 -19.86 12.83
N SER A 161 -18.84 -19.74 13.72
CA SER A 161 -18.80 -19.46 15.19
C SER A 161 -17.67 -19.97 16.14
N LEU A 162 -16.60 -20.62 15.68
CA LEU A 162 -15.40 -21.02 16.44
C LEU A 162 -14.29 -19.96 16.40
N ASP A 163 -13.46 -19.89 17.45
CA ASP A 163 -12.29 -19.00 17.62
C ASP A 163 -11.31 -18.90 16.43
N ILE A 164 -11.40 -19.85 15.50
CA ILE A 164 -10.78 -19.79 14.17
C ILE A 164 -11.19 -18.51 13.40
N LEU A 165 -12.37 -17.94 13.69
CA LEU A 165 -12.90 -16.73 13.04
C LEU A 165 -12.17 -15.44 13.37
N LYS A 166 -11.67 -15.27 14.60
CA LYS A 166 -11.07 -13.99 15.00
C LYS A 166 -9.61 -13.86 14.57
N ILE A 167 -9.16 -14.70 13.63
CA ILE A 167 -7.81 -14.63 13.09
C ILE A 167 -7.51 -13.25 12.49
N GLY A 168 -8.50 -12.58 11.89
CA GLY A 168 -8.35 -11.19 11.41
C GLY A 168 -8.00 -10.21 12.53
N ASP A 169 -8.75 -10.25 13.63
CA ASP A 169 -8.49 -9.40 14.80
C ASP A 169 -7.14 -9.74 15.44
N ARG A 170 -6.83 -11.03 15.57
CA ARG A 170 -5.55 -11.51 16.13
C ARG A 170 -4.37 -11.07 15.28
N ASN A 171 -4.49 -11.11 13.95
CA ASN A 171 -3.48 -10.59 13.04
C ASN A 171 -3.28 -9.09 13.25
N ALA A 172 -4.37 -8.31 13.31
CA ALA A 172 -4.30 -6.86 13.52
C ALA A 172 -3.65 -6.51 14.87
N ILE A 173 -4.06 -7.18 15.96
CA ILE A 173 -3.48 -7.01 17.30
C ILE A 173 -2.00 -7.35 17.29
N SER A 174 -1.62 -8.49 16.71
CA SER A 174 -0.21 -8.90 16.68
C SER A 174 0.66 -7.93 15.88
N VAL A 175 0.17 -7.40 14.76
CA VAL A 175 0.85 -6.34 14.01
C VAL A 175 1.03 -5.09 14.88
N GLU A 176 -0.05 -4.61 15.51
CA GLU A 176 -0.03 -3.42 16.35
C GLU A 176 0.93 -3.54 17.54
N GLU A 177 0.84 -4.63 18.29
CA GLU A 177 1.74 -4.92 19.42
C GLU A 177 3.20 -5.00 18.99
N THR A 178 3.48 -5.63 17.84
CA THR A 178 4.84 -5.72 17.30
C THR A 178 5.39 -4.33 16.97
N LEU A 179 4.60 -3.49 16.31
CA LEU A 179 4.99 -2.14 15.91
C LEU A 179 5.26 -1.27 17.15
N ILE A 180 4.38 -1.36 18.16
CA ILE A 180 4.55 -0.67 19.45
C ILE A 180 5.82 -1.13 20.15
N LYS A 181 6.03 -2.45 20.28
CA LYS A 181 7.24 -3.04 20.91
C LYS A 181 8.53 -2.59 20.22
N LYS A 182 8.47 -2.35 18.91
CA LYS A 182 9.61 -1.86 18.10
C LYS A 182 9.74 -0.34 18.04
N ASN A 183 8.86 0.41 18.72
CA ASN A 183 8.80 1.86 18.67
C ASN A 183 8.66 2.41 17.23
N ILE A 184 7.89 1.72 16.38
CA ILE A 184 7.60 2.18 15.01
C ILE A 184 6.25 2.92 15.04
N PRO A 185 6.20 4.23 14.73
CA PRO A 185 4.96 4.99 14.75
C PRO A 185 3.95 4.47 13.73
N ILE A 186 2.72 4.25 14.19
CA ILE A 186 1.58 3.89 13.33
C ILE A 186 0.92 5.18 12.86
N LEU A 187 1.03 5.50 11.57
CA LEU A 187 0.45 6.72 11.00
C LEU A 187 -1.01 6.55 10.59
N ALA A 188 -1.40 5.34 10.19
CA ALA A 188 -2.76 5.02 9.82
C ALA A 188 -3.01 3.51 9.89
N LYS A 189 -4.25 3.13 10.20
CA LYS A 189 -4.70 1.74 10.10
C LYS A 189 -6.15 1.66 9.65
N ASP A 190 -6.48 0.63 8.86
CA ASP A 190 -7.84 0.31 8.42
C ASP A 190 -8.07 -1.20 8.60
N VAL A 191 -8.54 -1.59 9.78
CA VAL A 191 -8.61 -2.99 10.20
C VAL A 191 -10.01 -3.44 10.60
N GLY A 192 -10.26 -4.74 10.52
CA GLY A 192 -11.52 -5.36 10.93
C GLY A 192 -12.63 -5.16 9.89
N GLY A 193 -13.89 -5.27 10.32
CA GLY A 193 -15.05 -5.21 9.42
C GLY A 193 -15.25 -6.51 8.62
N GLU A 194 -16.13 -6.47 7.62
CA GLU A 194 -16.64 -7.70 6.95
C GLU A 194 -16.28 -7.77 5.46
N VAL A 195 -15.62 -6.73 4.94
CA VAL A 195 -15.36 -6.57 3.51
C VAL A 195 -13.86 -6.71 3.23
N GLY A 196 -13.53 -7.50 2.22
CA GLY A 196 -12.15 -7.62 1.75
C GLY A 196 -11.64 -6.33 1.11
N ARG A 197 -10.32 -6.13 1.10
CA ARG A 197 -9.72 -4.93 0.51
C ARG A 197 -8.36 -5.21 -0.12
N ASN A 198 -7.95 -4.31 -1.01
CA ASN A 198 -6.62 -4.27 -1.58
C ASN A 198 -5.88 -3.07 -0.99
N VAL A 199 -4.57 -3.20 -0.81
CA VAL A 199 -3.70 -2.14 -0.33
C VAL A 199 -2.69 -1.81 -1.40
N ILE A 200 -2.58 -0.54 -1.74
CA ILE A 200 -1.55 0.03 -2.61
C ILE A 200 -0.83 1.11 -1.80
N PHE A 201 0.49 1.13 -1.83
CA PHE A 201 1.29 2.12 -1.12
C PHE A 201 2.18 2.88 -2.09
N ASN A 202 2.15 4.21 -1.93
CA ASN A 202 2.93 5.14 -2.72
C ASN A 202 4.16 5.63 -1.95
N PRO A 203 5.39 5.24 -2.35
CA PRO A 203 6.60 5.71 -1.66
C PRO A 203 6.85 7.21 -1.86
N ALA A 204 6.25 7.85 -2.87
CA ALA A 204 6.52 9.23 -3.22
C ALA A 204 6.03 10.25 -2.19
N ASP A 205 4.95 9.92 -1.47
CA ASP A 205 4.36 10.76 -0.40
C ASP A 205 4.00 9.95 0.86
N GLY A 206 4.19 8.63 0.85
CA GLY A 206 3.82 7.76 1.96
C GLY A 206 2.31 7.48 2.07
N SER A 207 1.52 7.76 1.03
CA SER A 207 0.09 7.45 1.06
C SER A 207 -0.20 5.96 0.86
N MET A 208 -1.19 5.48 1.60
CA MET A 208 -1.73 4.13 1.50
C MET A 208 -3.17 4.21 0.97
N ILE A 209 -3.43 3.52 -0.12
CA ILE A 209 -4.73 3.46 -0.78
C ILE A 209 -5.35 2.11 -0.42
N VAL A 210 -6.51 2.14 0.22
CA VAL A 210 -7.31 0.97 0.55
C VAL A 210 -8.50 0.93 -0.40
N LYS A 211 -8.55 -0.08 -1.28
CA LYS A 211 -9.66 -0.29 -2.22
C LYS A 211 -10.51 -1.48 -1.79
N TYR A 212 -11.74 -1.22 -1.36
CA TYR A 212 -12.67 -2.23 -0.90
C TYR A 212 -13.26 -3.04 -2.07
N THR A 213 -13.38 -4.36 -1.90
CA THR A 213 -13.79 -5.26 -2.99
C THR A 213 -15.28 -5.23 -3.30
N ALA A 214 -16.14 -4.99 -2.30
CA ALA A 214 -17.60 -5.08 -2.48
C ALA A 214 -18.22 -3.85 -3.17
N LYS A 215 -17.75 -2.65 -2.84
CA LYS A 215 -18.34 -1.38 -3.33
C LYS A 215 -17.39 -0.55 -4.19
N GLY A 216 -16.13 -0.96 -4.31
CA GLY A 216 -15.12 -0.19 -5.02
C GLY A 216 -14.66 1.08 -4.30
N GLU A 217 -15.18 1.37 -3.10
CA GLU A 217 -14.80 2.51 -2.25
C GLU A 217 -13.28 2.57 -2.09
N VAL A 218 -12.72 3.77 -2.24
CA VAL A 218 -11.28 4.03 -2.18
C VAL A 218 -10.99 4.98 -1.04
N LEU A 219 -10.32 4.48 -0.01
CA LEU A 219 -9.84 5.28 1.11
C LEU A 219 -8.36 5.59 0.93
N TRP A 220 -8.00 6.88 1.04
CA TRP A 220 -6.61 7.33 1.03
C TRP A 220 -6.18 7.68 2.45
N LEU A 221 -5.13 7.02 2.94
CA LEU A 221 -4.55 7.14 4.27
C LEU A 221 -3.12 7.65 4.22
#